data_AF-A0A938MX71-F1
#
_entry.id   AF-A0A938MX71-F1
#
_cell.length_a   1.000
_cell.length_b   1.000
_cell.length_c   1.000
_cell.angle_alpha   90.00
_cell.angle_beta   90.00
_cell.angle_gamma   90.00
#
_symmetry.space_group_name_H-M   'P 1'
#
loop_
_entity.id
_entity.type
_entity.pdbx_description
1 polymer ?
#
loop_
_entity_poly.entity_id
_entity_poly.type
_entity_poly.pdbx_seq_one_letter_code
_entity_poly.pdbx_strand_id
1 'polypeptide(L)'
;MAPTSCWSGRQEVGCTGMKTLANDVLGRLCSARAPFDYLNQYEKDLRPVFFEELAVMSFAGLLHLPFYDAQTDDLGQPLRATWRGSRRDKQHAPGNASDGLIHAVGYSILVEATLSRKSDQWKREFAAAIRHAKAEEDALQAGPQDVYCALVAPEISDDTFESIRSHNERAGCKLIPLELQALAQALETSAMAFTLRHADVRRLFIRLVDCIKECPDTDAWRKETTNCLSNWQREVLKHEKSTMLAIKSYEAIIRSGRKQVAMSDILVALNSDRTILSYFEAIQESFYDQIVEQSLLQESLVVETSKLDLTGERFLVPISLADFCSRCDRRRKAIEGAHQRGS
;
A
#
# COMPACT_ATOMS: atom_id res chain seq x y z
N MET A 1 23.91 -10.58 18.46
CA MET A 1 22.87 -9.65 18.95
C MET A 1 22.20 -9.04 17.75
N ALA A 2 21.00 -9.51 17.39
CA ALA A 2 20.19 -8.88 16.36
C ALA A 2 19.58 -7.58 16.93
N PRO A 3 19.47 -6.50 16.14
CA PRO A 3 18.90 -5.26 16.62
C PRO A 3 17.38 -5.44 16.76
N THR A 4 16.92 -5.57 18.00
CA THR A 4 15.50 -5.42 18.35
C THR A 4 15.15 -3.94 18.29
N SER A 5 14.77 -3.42 17.13
CA SER A 5 13.96 -2.20 17.06
C SER A 5 12.54 -2.55 17.51
N CYS A 6 12.36 -2.64 18.83
CA CYS A 6 11.04 -2.73 19.43
C CYS A 6 10.28 -1.45 19.09
N TRP A 7 9.35 -1.56 18.15
CA TRP A 7 8.24 -0.61 18.00
C TRP A 7 7.35 -0.73 19.24
N SER A 8 7.75 -0.06 20.32
CA SER A 8 6.99 0.02 21.56
C SER A 8 6.60 1.47 21.80
N GLY A 9 5.36 1.81 21.47
CA GLY A 9 4.76 3.08 21.83
C GLY A 9 3.67 3.47 20.86
N ARG A 10 2.48 3.80 21.37
CA ARG A 10 1.49 4.61 20.67
C ARG A 10 2.17 5.93 20.27
N GLN A 11 2.86 5.96 19.15
CA GLN A 11 3.09 7.20 18.44
C GLN A 11 1.88 7.41 17.56
N GLU A 12 1.24 8.56 17.69
CA GLU A 12 0.38 9.09 16.64
C GLU A 12 1.20 8.99 15.34
N VAL A 13 0.84 8.02 14.50
CA VAL A 13 1.52 7.79 13.23
C VAL A 13 1.07 8.92 12.33
N GLY A 14 1.72 10.08 12.44
CA GLY A 14 1.61 11.14 11.44
C GLY A 14 1.97 10.58 10.06
N CYS A 15 1.57 11.25 8.97
CA CYS A 15 1.77 10.76 7.61
C CYS A 15 3.21 10.31 7.27
N THR A 16 4.22 10.81 7.98
CA THR A 16 5.62 10.35 7.87
C THR A 16 5.82 8.89 8.27
N GLY A 17 5.06 8.35 9.22
CA GLY A 17 5.16 6.94 9.64
C GLY A 17 4.55 5.93 8.65
N MET A 18 3.58 6.35 7.83
CA MET A 18 2.93 5.43 6.88
C MET A 18 3.83 5.09 5.69
N LYS A 19 4.58 6.07 5.17
CA LYS A 19 5.63 5.79 4.18
C LYS A 19 6.74 4.90 4.74
N THR A 20 7.04 5.02 6.04
CA THR A 20 8.01 4.11 6.67
C THR A 20 7.50 2.69 6.73
N LEU A 21 6.20 2.46 6.94
CA LEU A 21 5.63 1.11 6.99
C LEU A 21 5.73 0.40 5.64
N ALA A 22 5.29 1.03 4.55
CA ALA A 22 5.36 0.41 3.22
C ALA A 22 6.80 0.05 2.82
N ASN A 23 7.75 0.98 3.01
CA ASN A 23 9.16 0.73 2.69
C ASN A 23 9.82 -0.32 3.61
N ASP A 24 9.48 -0.34 4.90
CA ASP A 24 9.96 -1.35 5.85
C ASP A 24 9.44 -2.74 5.49
N VAL A 25 8.15 -2.86 5.19
CA VAL A 25 7.55 -4.12 4.74
C VAL A 25 8.13 -4.57 3.40
N LEU A 26 8.33 -3.67 2.43
CA LEU A 26 9.03 -3.98 1.18
C LEU A 26 10.44 -4.51 1.43
N GLY A 27 11.20 -3.90 2.34
CA GLY A 27 12.53 -4.39 2.71
C GLY A 27 12.50 -5.83 3.26
N ARG A 28 11.42 -6.21 3.95
CA ARG A 28 11.21 -7.55 4.51
C ARG A 28 10.73 -8.55 3.45
N LEU A 29 9.87 -8.13 2.52
CA LEU A 29 9.35 -8.95 1.42
C LEU A 29 10.41 -9.19 0.34
N CYS A 30 11.10 -8.12 -0.08
CA CYS A 30 11.97 -8.07 -1.25
C CYS A 30 13.46 -8.07 -0.91
N SER A 31 13.88 -8.63 0.24
CA SER A 31 15.31 -8.72 0.60
C SER A 31 16.12 -9.19 -0.61
N ALA A 32 17.08 -8.37 -1.04
CA ALA A 32 17.89 -8.59 -2.25
C ALA A 32 18.70 -9.90 -2.25
N ARG A 33 18.78 -10.59 -1.10
CA ARG A 33 19.56 -11.83 -0.93
C ARG A 33 18.69 -13.08 -1.06
N ALA A 34 17.49 -13.10 -0.51
CA ALA A 34 16.44 -14.08 -0.79
C ALA A 34 15.07 -13.59 -0.28
N PRO A 35 13.97 -13.90 -1.00
CA PRO A 35 12.64 -13.84 -0.41
C PRO A 35 12.64 -14.62 0.91
N PHE A 36 12.01 -14.08 1.96
CA PHE A 36 11.93 -14.67 3.30
C PHE A 36 13.20 -14.61 4.17
N ASP A 37 14.24 -13.86 3.82
CA ASP A 37 15.35 -13.63 4.75
C ASP A 37 14.88 -13.08 6.09
N TYR A 38 13.88 -12.20 6.06
CA TYR A 38 13.19 -11.71 7.25
C TYR A 38 12.64 -12.85 8.11
N LEU A 39 12.06 -13.90 7.52
CA LEU A 39 11.53 -15.03 8.29
C LEU A 39 12.62 -15.95 8.82
N ASN A 40 13.80 -15.98 8.19
CA ASN A 40 14.92 -16.82 8.61
C ASN A 40 15.51 -16.42 9.96
N GLN A 41 15.21 -15.21 10.46
CA GLN A 41 15.60 -14.79 11.81
C GLN A 41 14.76 -15.43 12.92
N TYR A 42 13.64 -16.07 12.57
CA TYR A 42 12.73 -16.74 13.51
C TYR A 42 12.88 -18.26 13.47
N GLU A 43 12.54 -18.89 14.60
CA GLU A 43 12.41 -20.34 14.73
C GLU A 43 11.40 -20.87 13.71
N LYS A 44 11.64 -22.09 13.19
CA LYS A 44 10.96 -22.63 12.01
C LYS A 44 9.43 -22.71 12.18
N ASP A 45 9.00 -23.05 13.39
CA ASP A 45 7.61 -23.14 13.84
C ASP A 45 6.93 -21.77 13.98
N LEU A 46 7.70 -20.71 14.19
CA LEU A 46 7.18 -19.34 14.31
C LEU A 46 7.11 -18.59 12.97
N ARG A 47 7.77 -19.09 11.92
CA ARG A 47 7.78 -18.40 10.61
C ARG A 47 6.39 -18.19 10.02
N PRO A 48 5.44 -19.15 10.11
CA PRO A 48 4.07 -18.92 9.67
C PRO A 48 3.38 -17.75 10.39
N VAL A 49 3.50 -17.67 11.72
CA VAL A 49 2.96 -16.55 12.53
C VAL A 49 3.46 -15.19 12.03
N PHE A 50 4.78 -15.07 11.82
CA PHE A 50 5.37 -13.82 11.34
C PHE A 50 5.11 -13.56 9.84
N PHE A 51 4.73 -14.59 9.08
CA PHE A 51 4.30 -14.43 7.70
C PHE A 51 2.89 -13.87 7.60
N GLU A 52 1.96 -14.34 8.44
CA GLU A 52 0.61 -13.76 8.60
C GLU A 52 0.71 -12.28 8.94
N GLU A 53 1.50 -11.95 9.97
CA GLU A 53 1.74 -10.57 10.37
C GLU A 53 2.26 -9.73 9.19
N LEU A 54 3.27 -10.21 8.46
CA LEU A 54 3.85 -9.51 7.34
C LEU A 54 2.85 -9.29 6.20
N ALA A 55 2.00 -10.28 5.90
CA ALA A 55 0.95 -10.17 4.89
C ALA A 55 -0.06 -9.08 5.26
N VAL A 56 -0.54 -9.06 6.51
CA VAL A 56 -1.48 -8.03 6.98
C VAL A 56 -0.84 -6.65 7.02
N MET A 57 0.41 -6.54 7.49
CA MET A 57 1.19 -5.30 7.45
C MET A 57 1.35 -4.77 6.02
N SER A 58 1.43 -5.65 5.02
CA SER A 58 1.51 -5.27 3.60
C SER A 58 0.23 -4.58 3.14
N PHE A 59 -0.95 -5.07 3.52
CA PHE A 59 -2.20 -4.38 3.21
C PHE A 59 -2.36 -3.07 3.99
N ALA A 60 -1.87 -3.01 5.23
CA ALA A 60 -1.81 -1.76 5.98
C ALA A 60 -0.93 -0.72 5.25
N GLY A 61 0.25 -1.14 4.77
CA GLY A 61 1.15 -0.29 3.97
C GLY A 61 0.63 0.03 2.56
N LEU A 62 -0.17 -0.86 1.96
CA LEU A 62 -0.81 -0.63 0.66
C LEU A 62 -1.90 0.43 0.77
N LEU A 63 -2.71 0.38 1.82
CA LEU A 63 -3.86 1.27 2.04
C LEU A 63 -3.54 2.48 2.92
N HIS A 64 -2.30 2.62 3.38
CA HIS A 64 -1.88 3.68 4.33
C HIS A 64 -2.79 3.69 5.57
N LEU A 65 -2.99 2.52 6.16
CA LEU A 65 -3.82 2.32 7.34
C LEU A 65 -2.96 2.12 8.60
N PRO A 66 -3.46 2.50 9.78
CA PRO A 66 -2.85 2.07 11.02
C PRO A 66 -2.91 0.54 11.13
N PHE A 67 -1.82 -0.05 11.61
CA PHE A 67 -1.67 -1.49 11.79
C PHE A 67 -1.73 -1.85 13.28
N TYR A 68 -2.51 -2.88 13.60
CA TYR A 68 -2.70 -3.41 14.94
C TYR A 68 -2.54 -4.93 14.96
N ASP A 69 -2.26 -5.47 16.14
CA ASP A 69 -2.42 -6.89 16.44
C ASP A 69 -3.66 -7.12 17.33
N ALA A 70 -3.98 -8.37 17.66
CA ALA A 70 -5.18 -8.69 18.45
C ALA A 70 -5.17 -8.08 19.87
N GLN A 71 -4.02 -7.69 20.42
CA GLN A 71 -3.92 -7.10 21.75
C GLN A 71 -3.99 -5.57 21.73
N THR A 72 -3.66 -4.98 20.58
CA THR A 72 -3.53 -3.53 20.42
C THR A 72 -4.62 -2.92 19.54
N ASP A 73 -5.53 -3.73 18.99
CA ASP A 73 -6.63 -3.28 18.13
C ASP A 73 -7.42 -2.12 18.75
N ASP A 74 -7.70 -1.11 17.92
CA ASP A 74 -8.45 0.08 18.30
C ASP A 74 -9.74 0.14 17.49
N LEU A 75 -10.82 -0.40 18.07
CA LEU A 75 -12.15 -0.40 17.45
C LEU A 75 -12.71 1.02 17.26
N GLY A 76 -12.13 2.04 17.90
CA GLY A 76 -12.46 3.45 17.66
C GLY A 76 -11.96 3.96 16.31
N GLN A 77 -11.00 3.27 15.67
CA GLN A 77 -10.53 3.59 14.32
C GLN A 77 -11.36 2.84 13.27
N PRO A 78 -12.21 3.54 12.50
CA PRO A 78 -13.05 2.89 11.50
C PRO A 78 -12.24 2.33 10.33
N LEU A 79 -11.10 2.96 10.01
CA LEU A 79 -10.17 2.54 8.97
C LEU A 79 -8.90 2.01 9.62
N ARG A 80 -8.68 0.69 9.54
CA ARG A 80 -7.55 0.02 10.20
C ARG A 80 -7.25 -1.32 9.56
N ALA A 81 -6.04 -1.81 9.78
CA ALA A 81 -5.65 -3.18 9.49
C ALA A 81 -5.27 -3.89 10.79
N THR A 82 -5.91 -5.03 11.04
CA THR A 82 -5.72 -5.79 12.28
C THR A 82 -5.28 -7.21 11.93
N TRP A 83 -4.06 -7.57 12.34
CA TRP A 83 -3.64 -8.96 12.38
C TRP A 83 -4.26 -9.62 13.63
N ARG A 84 -4.96 -10.74 13.44
CA ARG A 84 -5.72 -11.41 14.50
C ARG A 84 -4.86 -12.33 15.37
N GLY A 85 -3.57 -12.46 15.07
CA GLY A 85 -2.57 -13.07 15.95
C GLY A 85 -2.02 -12.11 17.01
N SER A 86 -1.01 -12.57 17.77
CA SER A 86 -0.38 -11.82 18.86
C SER A 86 1.14 -11.81 18.70
N ARG A 87 1.75 -10.62 18.55
CA ARG A 87 3.21 -10.49 18.50
C ARG A 87 3.85 -10.85 19.84
N ARG A 88 3.18 -10.46 20.94
CA ARG A 88 3.65 -10.68 22.32
C ARG A 88 3.72 -12.16 22.66
N ASP A 89 2.67 -12.90 22.32
CA ASP A 89 2.56 -14.32 22.66
C ASP A 89 3.08 -15.21 21.53
N LYS A 90 3.41 -14.63 20.38
CA LYS A 90 3.85 -15.32 19.16
C LYS A 90 2.82 -16.37 18.73
N GLN A 91 1.55 -15.98 18.76
CA GLN A 91 0.42 -16.85 18.45
C GLN A 91 -0.20 -16.48 17.10
N HIS A 92 -0.59 -17.52 16.37
CA HIS A 92 -1.47 -17.44 15.20
C HIS A 92 -2.81 -16.78 15.54
N ALA A 93 -3.53 -16.37 14.49
CA ALA A 93 -4.95 -16.06 14.66
C ALA A 93 -5.75 -17.27 15.20
N PRO A 94 -6.88 -17.04 15.90
CA PRO A 94 -7.77 -18.12 16.31
C PRO A 94 -8.22 -18.95 15.11
N GLY A 95 -8.22 -20.27 15.21
CA GLY A 95 -8.51 -21.17 14.07
C GLY A 95 -9.94 -21.10 13.50
N ASN A 96 -10.81 -20.27 14.07
CA ASN A 96 -12.16 -19.97 13.58
C ASN A 96 -12.28 -18.54 12.99
N ALA A 97 -11.17 -17.87 12.76
CA ALA A 97 -11.08 -16.53 12.20
C ALA A 97 -9.98 -16.49 11.12
N SER A 98 -10.08 -15.52 10.22
CA SER A 98 -8.99 -15.21 9.28
C SER A 98 -7.74 -14.71 9.99
N ASP A 99 -6.59 -14.78 9.32
CA ASP A 99 -5.33 -14.26 9.86
C ASP A 99 -5.38 -12.75 10.08
N GLY A 100 -6.03 -12.01 9.18
CA GLY A 100 -6.21 -10.58 9.31
C GLY A 100 -7.54 -10.06 8.77
N LEU A 101 -7.88 -8.85 9.21
CA LEU A 101 -9.03 -8.08 8.74
C LEU A 101 -8.63 -6.63 8.54
N ILE A 102 -8.93 -6.09 7.37
CA ILE A 102 -8.67 -4.70 7.00
C ILE A 102 -9.99 -4.01 6.67
N HIS A 103 -10.25 -2.90 7.33
CA HIS A 103 -11.38 -2.03 7.05
C HIS A 103 -10.91 -0.84 6.21
N ALA A 104 -11.35 -0.82 4.96
CA ALA A 104 -11.06 0.25 4.00
C ALA A 104 -12.31 1.12 3.77
N VAL A 105 -12.22 2.07 2.85
CA VAL A 105 -13.33 2.99 2.58
C VAL A 105 -14.32 2.27 1.68
N GLY A 106 -15.43 1.80 2.27
CA GLY A 106 -16.54 1.16 1.56
C GLY A 106 -16.31 -0.29 1.17
N TYR A 107 -15.31 -0.97 1.76
CA TYR A 107 -15.09 -2.41 1.63
C TYR A 107 -14.13 -2.92 2.73
N SER A 108 -14.10 -4.24 2.93
CA SER A 108 -13.18 -4.94 3.82
C SER A 108 -12.34 -5.96 3.07
N ILE A 109 -11.15 -6.25 3.58
CA ILE A 109 -10.26 -7.30 3.08
C ILE A 109 -9.97 -8.26 4.23
N LEU A 110 -10.30 -9.54 4.05
CA LEU A 110 -9.78 -10.61 4.87
C LEU A 110 -8.45 -11.08 4.27
N VAL A 111 -7.49 -11.36 5.12
CA VAL A 111 -6.19 -11.92 4.71
C VAL A 111 -6.07 -13.31 5.27
N GLU A 112 -5.71 -14.24 4.39
CA GLU A 112 -5.39 -15.63 4.70
C GLU A 112 -4.01 -15.90 4.09
N ALA A 113 -3.01 -16.06 4.94
CA ALA A 113 -1.60 -16.09 4.56
C ALA A 113 -0.97 -17.44 4.90
N THR A 114 -0.33 -18.08 3.91
CA THR A 114 0.26 -19.39 4.12
C THR A 114 1.66 -19.51 3.51
N LEU A 115 2.56 -20.18 4.24
CA LEU A 115 3.86 -20.62 3.71
C LEU A 115 3.78 -22.01 3.08
N SER A 116 2.63 -22.69 3.16
CA SER A 116 2.43 -24.00 2.54
C SER A 116 2.56 -23.93 1.03
N ARG A 117 3.19 -24.95 0.46
CA ARG A 117 3.34 -25.13 -0.98
C ARG A 117 2.65 -26.44 -1.39
N LYS A 118 2.18 -26.52 -2.63
CA LYS A 118 1.59 -27.74 -3.25
C LYS A 118 0.21 -28.11 -2.68
N SER A 119 -0.24 -29.35 -2.93
CA SER A 119 -1.60 -29.86 -2.67
C SER A 119 -2.12 -29.73 -1.23
N ASP A 120 -1.23 -29.58 -0.24
CA ASP A 120 -1.65 -29.39 1.16
C ASP A 120 -2.21 -27.99 1.43
N GLN A 121 -1.85 -27.01 0.58
CA GLN A 121 -2.38 -25.64 0.61
C GLN A 121 -3.90 -25.63 0.42
N TRP A 122 -4.38 -26.40 -0.57
CA TRP A 122 -5.80 -26.54 -0.89
C TRP A 122 -6.63 -27.05 0.31
N LYS A 123 -6.21 -28.18 0.89
CA LYS A 123 -7.04 -28.91 1.87
C LYS A 123 -7.23 -28.17 3.19
N ARG A 124 -6.27 -27.34 3.58
CA ARG A 124 -6.27 -26.67 4.88
C ARG A 124 -6.78 -25.24 4.78
N GLU A 125 -6.27 -24.48 3.81
CA GLU A 125 -6.43 -23.02 3.81
C GLU A 125 -7.68 -22.58 3.05
N PHE A 126 -7.96 -23.19 1.89
CA PHE A 126 -9.04 -22.70 1.03
C PHE A 126 -10.44 -22.87 1.66
N ALA A 127 -10.71 -24.04 2.23
CA ALA A 127 -12.01 -24.30 2.86
C ALA A 127 -12.21 -23.42 4.12
N ALA A 128 -11.13 -23.09 4.83
CA ALA A 128 -11.18 -22.16 5.95
C ALA A 128 -11.45 -20.73 5.47
N ALA A 129 -10.72 -20.27 4.46
CA ALA A 129 -10.88 -18.94 3.86
C ALA A 129 -12.32 -18.65 3.43
N ILE A 130 -12.99 -19.59 2.75
CA ILE A 130 -14.41 -19.42 2.37
C ILE A 130 -15.31 -19.28 3.60
N ARG A 131 -15.10 -20.11 4.63
CA ARG A 131 -15.91 -20.05 5.85
C ARG A 131 -15.70 -18.73 6.58
N HIS A 132 -14.45 -18.27 6.69
CA HIS A 132 -14.10 -17.01 7.34
C HIS A 132 -14.69 -15.83 6.57
N ALA A 133 -14.56 -15.81 5.24
CA ALA A 133 -15.14 -14.78 4.39
C ALA A 133 -16.66 -14.68 4.58
N LYS A 134 -17.37 -15.81 4.56
CA LYS A 134 -18.82 -15.83 4.77
C LYS A 134 -19.22 -15.37 6.18
N ALA A 135 -18.51 -15.86 7.21
CA ALA A 135 -18.77 -15.45 8.58
C ALA A 135 -18.60 -13.93 8.76
N GLU A 136 -17.61 -13.35 8.09
CA GLU A 136 -17.35 -11.91 8.17
C GLU A 136 -18.33 -11.08 7.32
N GLU A 137 -18.75 -11.56 6.15
CA GLU A 137 -19.86 -10.97 5.38
C GLU A 137 -21.13 -10.87 6.23
N ASP A 138 -21.49 -11.97 6.89
CA ASP A 138 -22.66 -12.04 7.79
C ASP A 138 -22.50 -11.10 8.99
N ALA A 139 -21.30 -11.06 9.62
CA ALA A 139 -21.02 -10.21 10.78
C ALA A 139 -21.05 -8.71 10.44
N LEU A 140 -20.55 -8.33 9.28
CA LEU A 140 -20.51 -6.94 8.82
C LEU A 140 -21.83 -6.48 8.19
N GLN A 141 -22.80 -7.39 7.98
CA GLN A 141 -24.00 -7.14 7.18
C GLN A 141 -23.64 -6.55 5.80
N ALA A 142 -22.50 -6.98 5.26
CA ALA A 142 -21.94 -6.44 4.04
C ALA A 142 -22.49 -7.17 2.81
N GLY A 143 -22.56 -6.47 1.68
CA GLY A 143 -22.83 -7.13 0.41
C GLY A 143 -21.64 -7.99 -0.03
N PRO A 144 -21.85 -9.05 -0.84
CA PRO A 144 -20.74 -9.89 -1.34
C PRO A 144 -19.69 -9.16 -2.18
N GLN A 145 -19.97 -7.92 -2.60
CA GLN A 145 -19.05 -7.06 -3.37
C GLN A 145 -18.21 -6.13 -2.49
N ASP A 146 -18.47 -6.13 -1.18
CA ASP A 146 -17.83 -5.25 -0.20
C ASP A 146 -16.84 -6.02 0.68
N VAL A 147 -16.70 -7.33 0.50
CA VAL A 147 -15.74 -8.17 1.22
C VAL A 147 -14.89 -8.96 0.24
N TYR A 148 -13.58 -8.75 0.29
CA TYR A 148 -12.59 -9.51 -0.47
C TYR A 148 -11.81 -10.41 0.47
N CYS A 149 -11.43 -11.60 0.02
CA CYS A 149 -10.55 -12.50 0.76
C CYS A 149 -9.26 -12.69 -0.04
N ALA A 150 -8.17 -12.09 0.43
CA ALA A 150 -6.84 -12.20 -0.16
C ALA A 150 -6.13 -13.44 0.38
N LEU A 151 -5.86 -14.40 -0.51
CA LEU A 151 -5.08 -15.61 -0.23
C LEU A 151 -3.62 -15.34 -0.59
N VAL A 152 -2.80 -15.03 0.42
CA VAL A 152 -1.40 -14.63 0.23
C VAL A 152 -0.48 -15.84 0.41
N ALA A 153 0.35 -16.11 -0.60
CA ALA A 153 1.30 -17.21 -0.55
C ALA A 153 2.59 -16.89 -1.31
N PRO A 154 3.70 -17.60 -1.02
CA PRO A 154 4.90 -17.56 -1.85
C PRO A 154 4.59 -17.89 -3.32
N GLU A 155 3.75 -18.90 -3.53
CA GLU A 155 3.39 -19.47 -4.82
C GLU A 155 2.01 -20.12 -4.69
N ILE A 156 1.15 -19.97 -5.69
CA ILE A 156 -0.18 -20.59 -5.74
C ILE A 156 -0.12 -21.85 -6.61
N SER A 157 -0.56 -22.98 -6.09
CA SER A 157 -0.62 -24.23 -6.88
C SER A 157 -1.78 -24.25 -7.87
N ASP A 158 -1.64 -25.03 -8.94
CA ASP A 158 -2.69 -25.23 -9.96
C ASP A 158 -4.03 -25.67 -9.36
N ASP A 159 -4.01 -26.65 -8.45
CA ASP A 159 -5.21 -27.12 -7.75
C ASP A 159 -5.91 -26.00 -6.95
N THR A 160 -5.13 -25.13 -6.31
CA THR A 160 -5.65 -24.02 -5.51
C THR A 160 -6.25 -22.96 -6.43
N PHE A 161 -5.54 -22.62 -7.50
CA PHE A 161 -6.02 -21.67 -8.51
C PHE A 161 -7.32 -22.15 -9.17
N GLU A 162 -7.37 -23.39 -9.67
CA GLU A 162 -8.54 -23.94 -10.35
C GLU A 162 -9.79 -23.87 -9.46
N SER A 163 -9.59 -24.14 -8.18
CA SER A 163 -10.67 -24.15 -7.23
C SER A 163 -11.12 -22.75 -6.81
N ILE A 164 -10.20 -21.79 -6.70
CA ILE A 164 -10.52 -20.37 -6.56
C ILE A 164 -11.33 -19.90 -7.78
N ARG A 165 -10.91 -20.25 -8.99
CA ARG A 165 -11.61 -19.92 -10.23
C ARG A 165 -13.04 -20.48 -10.23
N SER A 166 -13.16 -21.79 -10.01
CA SER A 166 -14.46 -22.48 -9.91
C SER A 166 -15.37 -21.90 -8.83
N HIS A 167 -14.82 -21.44 -7.71
CA HIS A 167 -15.58 -20.79 -6.64
C HIS A 167 -16.05 -19.39 -7.02
N ASN A 168 -15.15 -18.54 -7.53
CA ASN A 168 -15.44 -17.15 -7.89
C ASN A 168 -16.53 -17.01 -8.98
N GLU A 169 -16.66 -18.02 -9.84
CA GLU A 169 -17.75 -18.14 -10.83
C GLU A 169 -19.13 -18.37 -10.20
N ARG A 170 -19.19 -19.07 -9.06
CA ARG A 170 -20.43 -19.57 -8.46
C ARG A 170 -20.86 -18.81 -7.21
N ALA A 171 -19.93 -18.16 -6.52
CA ALA A 171 -20.13 -17.67 -5.16
C ALA A 171 -20.15 -16.14 -5.04
N GLY A 172 -20.71 -15.68 -3.91
CA GLY A 172 -20.79 -14.28 -3.52
C GLY A 172 -19.42 -13.70 -3.18
N CYS A 173 -18.74 -14.27 -2.18
CA CYS A 173 -17.44 -13.77 -1.73
C CYS A 173 -16.37 -13.91 -2.81
N LYS A 174 -15.47 -12.92 -2.89
CA LYS A 174 -14.42 -12.87 -3.91
C LYS A 174 -13.07 -13.22 -3.33
N LEU A 175 -12.56 -14.39 -3.72
CA LEU A 175 -11.24 -14.87 -3.35
C LEU A 175 -10.20 -14.31 -4.34
N ILE A 176 -9.11 -13.77 -3.84
CA ILE A 176 -8.03 -13.17 -4.63
C ILE A 176 -6.72 -13.88 -4.27
N PRO A 177 -6.23 -14.81 -5.11
CA PRO A 177 -4.91 -15.36 -4.93
C PRO A 177 -3.89 -14.25 -5.19
N LEU A 178 -2.93 -14.10 -4.27
CA LEU A 178 -1.87 -13.12 -4.38
C LEU A 178 -0.54 -13.79 -4.04
N GLU A 179 0.29 -13.98 -5.06
CA GLU A 179 1.68 -14.34 -4.85
C GLU A 179 2.45 -13.14 -4.28
N LEU A 180 3.52 -13.40 -3.52
CA LEU A 180 4.26 -12.33 -2.86
C LEU A 180 4.84 -11.29 -3.81
N GLN A 181 5.23 -11.70 -5.02
CA GLN A 181 5.72 -10.76 -6.02
C GLN A 181 4.64 -9.75 -6.44
N ALA A 182 3.39 -10.20 -6.58
CA ALA A 182 2.25 -9.35 -6.89
C ALA A 182 1.96 -8.37 -5.73
N LEU A 183 1.99 -8.87 -4.49
CA LEU A 183 1.80 -8.04 -3.29
C LEU A 183 2.92 -7.00 -3.13
N ALA A 184 4.17 -7.39 -3.38
CA ALA A 184 5.32 -6.50 -3.37
C ALA A 184 5.17 -5.38 -4.40
N GLN A 185 4.82 -5.70 -5.66
CA GLN A 185 4.60 -4.69 -6.71
C GLN A 185 3.47 -3.71 -6.33
N ALA A 186 2.40 -4.22 -5.72
CA ALA A 186 1.31 -3.36 -5.23
C ALA A 186 1.81 -2.40 -4.13
N LEU A 187 2.63 -2.89 -3.21
CA LEU A 187 3.20 -2.12 -2.11
C LEU A 187 4.28 -1.12 -2.59
N GLU A 188 5.09 -1.46 -3.59
CA GLU A 188 6.02 -0.52 -4.25
C GLU A 188 5.26 0.66 -4.85
N THR A 189 4.10 0.37 -5.46
CA THR A 189 3.22 1.41 -5.99
C THR A 189 2.73 2.32 -4.87
N SER A 190 2.28 1.80 -3.72
CA SER A 190 1.83 2.63 -2.59
C SER A 190 2.96 3.44 -1.96
N ALA A 191 4.20 2.94 -1.98
CA ALA A 191 5.37 3.66 -1.49
C ALA A 191 5.73 4.88 -2.37
N MET A 192 5.34 4.85 -3.66
CA MET A 192 5.51 5.94 -4.63
C MET A 192 4.27 6.84 -4.76
N ALA A 193 3.07 6.32 -4.46
CA ALA A 193 1.77 7.00 -4.53
C ALA A 193 1.35 7.51 -3.14
N PHE A 194 1.80 8.70 -2.76
CA PHE A 194 1.57 9.26 -1.42
C PHE A 194 0.10 9.50 -1.09
N THR A 195 -0.75 9.70 -2.08
CA THR A 195 -2.20 9.90 -1.91
C THR A 195 -3.02 8.78 -2.56
N LEU A 196 -2.47 7.56 -2.58
CA LEU A 196 -3.16 6.37 -3.10
C LEU A 196 -4.56 6.23 -2.49
N ARG A 197 -5.58 6.21 -3.35
CA ARG A 197 -6.97 6.12 -2.90
C ARG A 197 -7.34 4.66 -2.71
N HIS A 198 -8.11 4.36 -1.65
CA HIS A 198 -8.67 3.01 -1.44
C HIS A 198 -9.51 2.55 -2.64
N ALA A 199 -10.19 3.48 -3.31
CA ALA A 199 -10.95 3.17 -4.53
C ALA A 199 -10.07 2.66 -5.70
N ASP A 200 -8.80 3.07 -5.77
CA ASP A 200 -7.87 2.54 -6.78
C ASP A 200 -7.45 1.09 -6.44
N VAL A 201 -7.26 0.78 -5.16
CA VAL A 201 -6.96 -0.59 -4.69
C VAL A 201 -8.17 -1.50 -4.87
N ARG A 202 -9.38 -1.03 -4.55
CA ARG A 202 -10.63 -1.77 -4.82
C ARG A 202 -10.77 -2.11 -6.30
N ARG A 203 -10.48 -1.16 -7.20
CA ARG A 203 -10.50 -1.38 -8.65
C ARG A 203 -9.47 -2.42 -9.09
N LEU A 204 -8.27 -2.40 -8.53
CA LEU A 204 -7.27 -3.45 -8.76
C LEU A 204 -7.85 -4.83 -8.36
N PHE A 205 -8.47 -4.94 -7.18
CA PHE A 205 -9.00 -6.21 -6.69
C PHE A 205 -10.10 -6.76 -7.60
N ILE A 206 -11.00 -5.90 -8.07
CA ILE A 206 -12.02 -6.28 -9.05
C ILE A 206 -11.36 -6.84 -10.33
N ARG A 207 -10.36 -6.12 -10.87
CA ARG A 207 -9.63 -6.57 -12.08
C ARG A 207 -8.92 -7.91 -11.85
N LEU A 208 -8.27 -8.10 -10.69
CA LEU A 208 -7.60 -9.36 -10.36
C LEU A 208 -8.60 -10.53 -10.26
N VAL A 209 -9.78 -10.29 -9.71
CA VAL A 209 -10.86 -11.30 -9.69
C VAL A 209 -11.29 -11.67 -11.11
N ASP A 210 -11.35 -10.70 -12.02
CA ASP A 210 -11.71 -10.94 -13.42
C ASP A 210 -10.60 -11.69 -14.17
N CYS A 211 -9.32 -11.36 -13.93
CA CYS A 211 -8.17 -12.10 -14.49
C CYS A 211 -8.25 -13.60 -14.19
N ILE A 212 -8.67 -13.99 -12.98
CA ILE A 212 -8.81 -15.41 -12.58
C ILE A 212 -9.82 -16.13 -13.48
N LYS A 213 -10.94 -15.49 -13.81
CA LYS A 213 -12.03 -16.10 -14.60
C LYS A 213 -11.61 -16.29 -16.06
N GLU A 214 -10.80 -15.38 -16.58
CA GLU A 214 -10.41 -15.36 -18.00
C GLU A 214 -9.20 -16.26 -18.30
N CYS A 215 -8.43 -16.63 -17.28
CA CYS A 215 -7.22 -17.43 -17.45
C CYS A 215 -7.49 -18.94 -17.39
N PRO A 216 -6.97 -19.73 -18.36
CA PRO A 216 -7.17 -21.17 -18.40
C PRO A 216 -6.37 -21.93 -17.35
N ASP A 217 -5.21 -21.40 -16.95
CA ASP A 217 -4.23 -22.03 -16.05
C ASP A 217 -3.44 -20.98 -15.24
N THR A 218 -2.58 -21.45 -14.33
CA THR A 218 -1.80 -20.59 -13.44
C THR A 218 -0.74 -19.76 -14.15
N ASP A 219 -0.13 -20.26 -15.23
CA ASP A 219 0.89 -19.52 -15.96
C ASP A 219 0.29 -18.33 -16.73
N ALA A 220 -0.86 -18.55 -17.39
CA ALA A 220 -1.63 -17.48 -18.00
C ALA A 220 -2.09 -16.45 -16.94
N TRP A 221 -2.58 -16.93 -15.80
CA TRP A 221 -3.01 -16.07 -14.69
C TRP A 221 -1.88 -15.23 -14.10
N ARG A 222 -0.68 -15.80 -13.88
CA ARG A 222 0.50 -15.05 -13.38
C ARG A 222 0.91 -13.95 -14.36
N LYS A 223 0.95 -14.27 -15.65
CA LYS A 223 1.26 -13.31 -16.71
C LYS A 223 0.25 -12.17 -16.72
N GLU A 224 -1.04 -12.50 -16.69
CA GLU A 224 -2.10 -11.49 -16.74
C GLU A 224 -2.18 -10.66 -15.46
N THR A 225 -1.95 -11.26 -14.29
CA THR A 225 -1.81 -10.56 -13.01
C THR A 225 -0.67 -9.55 -13.06
N THR A 226 0.49 -9.93 -13.62
CA THR A 226 1.64 -9.03 -13.79
C THR A 226 1.30 -7.85 -14.72
N ASN A 227 0.61 -8.11 -15.83
CA ASN A 227 0.14 -7.07 -16.74
C ASN A 227 -0.85 -6.13 -16.05
N CYS A 228 -1.83 -6.69 -15.33
CA CYS A 228 -2.85 -5.96 -14.59
C CYS A 228 -2.23 -5.02 -13.56
N LEU A 229 -1.29 -5.52 -12.76
CA LEU A 229 -0.55 -4.73 -11.77
C LEU A 229 0.30 -3.64 -12.40
N SER A 230 1.01 -3.95 -13.49
CA SER A 230 1.85 -2.96 -14.19
C SER A 230 1.03 -1.83 -14.81
N ASN A 231 -0.14 -2.16 -15.37
CA ASN A 231 -1.07 -1.16 -15.90
C ASN A 231 -1.70 -0.33 -14.77
N TRP A 232 -2.14 -0.97 -13.69
CA TRP A 232 -2.66 -0.29 -12.51
C TRP A 232 -1.62 0.63 -11.87
N GLN A 233 -0.37 0.17 -11.71
CA GLN A 233 0.73 0.96 -11.19
C GLN A 233 0.94 2.21 -12.06
N ARG A 234 1.01 2.04 -13.39
CA ARG A 234 1.14 3.17 -14.31
C ARG A 234 -0.02 4.15 -14.18
N GLU A 235 -1.26 3.66 -14.15
CA GLU A 235 -2.46 4.49 -14.01
C GLU A 235 -2.40 5.31 -12.72
N VAL A 236 -2.19 4.67 -11.58
CA VAL A 236 -2.10 5.31 -10.26
C VAL A 236 -0.98 6.35 -10.23
N LEU A 237 0.24 5.95 -10.60
CA LEU A 237 1.39 6.84 -10.54
C LEU A 237 1.24 8.02 -11.51
N LYS A 238 0.61 7.87 -12.67
CA LYS A 238 0.31 9.03 -13.54
C LYS A 238 -0.58 10.08 -12.86
N HIS A 239 -1.55 9.65 -12.05
CA HIS A 239 -2.39 10.58 -11.28
C HIS A 239 -1.61 11.24 -10.13
N GLU A 240 -0.66 10.53 -9.54
CA GLU A 240 0.15 10.98 -8.41
C GLU A 240 1.38 11.81 -8.83
N LYS A 241 1.62 11.95 -10.13
CA LYS A 241 2.84 12.56 -10.69
C LYS A 241 3.12 13.95 -10.13
N SER A 242 2.09 14.80 -10.07
CA SER A 242 2.20 16.15 -9.51
C SER A 242 2.63 16.11 -8.04
N THR A 243 1.93 15.35 -7.22
CA THR A 243 2.23 15.21 -5.79
C THR A 243 3.64 14.67 -5.55
N MET A 244 4.05 13.61 -6.26
CA MET A 244 5.39 13.03 -6.16
C MET A 244 6.47 14.06 -6.50
N LEU A 245 6.34 14.76 -7.63
CA LEU A 245 7.28 15.80 -8.04
C LEU A 245 7.32 16.93 -7.03
N ALA A 246 6.18 17.41 -6.55
CA ALA A 246 6.12 18.48 -5.55
C ALA A 246 6.86 18.10 -4.26
N ILE A 247 6.61 16.90 -3.73
CA ILE A 247 7.27 16.40 -2.50
C ILE A 247 8.78 16.29 -2.71
N LYS A 248 9.23 15.66 -3.80
CA LYS A 248 10.66 15.47 -4.08
C LYS A 248 11.39 16.77 -4.36
N SER A 249 10.72 17.72 -5.02
CA SER A 249 11.26 19.05 -5.24
C SER A 249 11.39 19.81 -3.93
N TYR A 250 10.37 19.73 -3.07
CA TYR A 250 10.42 20.33 -1.75
C TYR A 250 11.51 19.70 -0.88
N GLU A 251 11.69 18.37 -0.92
CA GLU A 251 12.83 17.69 -0.28
C GLU A 251 14.18 18.28 -0.75
N ALA A 252 14.36 18.50 -2.07
CA ALA A 252 15.57 19.11 -2.62
C ALA A 252 15.78 20.55 -2.12
N ILE A 253 14.72 21.36 -2.06
CA ILE A 253 14.76 22.73 -1.52
C ILE A 253 15.23 22.71 -0.06
N ILE A 254 14.62 21.86 0.78
CA ILE A 254 14.97 21.76 2.20
C ILE A 254 16.42 21.28 2.39
N ARG A 255 16.87 20.27 1.62
CA ARG A 255 18.25 19.78 1.68
C ARG A 255 19.29 20.82 1.30
N SER A 256 18.95 21.80 0.46
CA SER A 256 19.87 22.88 0.09
C SER A 256 20.27 23.77 1.27
N GLY A 257 19.43 23.85 2.31
CA GLY A 257 19.61 24.75 3.46
C GLY A 257 19.51 26.25 3.14
N ARG A 258 19.17 26.63 1.89
CA ARG A 258 19.08 28.03 1.46
C ARG A 258 17.66 28.56 1.70
N LYS A 259 17.55 29.87 1.96
CA LYS A 259 16.25 30.57 2.10
C LYS A 259 15.47 30.65 0.80
N GLN A 260 16.19 30.73 -0.31
CA GLN A 260 15.67 30.77 -1.68
C GLN A 260 16.50 29.82 -2.53
N VAL A 261 15.84 29.08 -3.42
CA VAL A 261 16.48 28.08 -4.28
C VAL A 261 16.10 28.34 -5.73
N ALA A 262 17.09 28.29 -6.61
CA ALA A 262 16.89 28.45 -8.05
C ALA A 262 16.21 27.19 -8.62
N MET A 263 15.35 27.35 -9.63
CA MET A 263 14.68 26.21 -10.26
C MET A 263 15.69 25.21 -10.86
N SER A 264 16.76 25.72 -11.48
CA SER A 264 17.85 24.89 -12.02
C SER A 264 18.49 23.97 -10.97
N ASP A 265 18.72 24.46 -9.75
CA ASP A 265 19.28 23.65 -8.65
C ASP A 265 18.35 22.48 -8.28
N ILE A 266 17.02 22.73 -8.28
CA ILE A 266 16.01 21.70 -7.99
C ILE A 266 16.04 20.63 -9.09
N LEU A 267 16.05 21.05 -10.36
CA LEU A 267 16.06 20.14 -11.50
C LEU A 267 17.30 19.25 -11.53
N VAL A 268 18.49 19.78 -11.22
CA VAL A 268 19.73 19.00 -11.09
C VAL A 268 19.60 17.94 -10.01
N ALA A 269 19.02 18.29 -8.86
CA ALA A 269 18.79 17.34 -7.77
C ALA A 269 17.81 16.23 -8.17
N LEU A 270 16.70 16.57 -8.83
CA LEU A 270 15.68 15.59 -9.27
C LEU A 270 16.22 14.64 -10.35
N ASN A 271 16.97 15.15 -11.33
CA ASN A 271 17.59 14.34 -12.38
C ASN A 271 18.60 13.32 -11.85
N SER A 272 19.09 13.52 -10.63
CA SER A 272 20.01 12.61 -9.95
C SER A 272 19.34 11.72 -8.90
N ASP A 273 18.05 11.93 -8.60
CA ASP A 273 17.31 11.16 -7.60
C ASP A 273 16.81 9.84 -8.21
N ARG A 274 17.35 8.71 -7.73
CA ARG A 274 16.96 7.37 -8.20
C ARG A 274 15.47 7.09 -8.08
N THR A 275 14.82 7.63 -7.05
CA THR A 275 13.37 7.46 -6.86
C THR A 275 12.60 8.12 -8.00
N ILE A 276 13.03 9.32 -8.43
CA ILE A 276 12.43 10.02 -9.56
C ILE A 276 12.65 9.22 -10.84
N LEU A 277 13.87 8.75 -11.08
CA LEU A 277 14.17 7.95 -12.28
C LEU A 277 13.32 6.69 -12.35
N SER A 278 13.25 5.90 -11.27
CA SER A 278 12.40 4.71 -11.19
C SER A 278 10.91 5.02 -11.33
N TYR A 279 10.46 6.16 -10.79
CA TYR A 279 9.07 6.60 -10.95
C TYR A 279 8.71 6.87 -12.42
N PHE A 280 9.56 7.61 -13.13
CA PHE A 280 9.34 7.94 -14.55
C PHE A 280 9.45 6.71 -15.45
N GLU A 281 10.34 5.76 -15.11
CA GLU A 281 10.39 4.44 -15.74
C GLU A 281 9.08 3.67 -15.55
N ALA A 282 8.54 3.61 -14.32
CA ALA A 282 7.30 2.91 -14.02
C ALA A 282 6.09 3.49 -14.78
N ILE A 283 6.01 4.82 -14.92
CA ILE A 283 4.92 5.46 -15.70
C ILE A 283 5.17 5.47 -17.22
N GLN A 284 6.37 5.09 -17.67
CA GLN A 284 6.82 5.14 -19.06
C GLN A 284 6.72 6.55 -19.66
N GLU A 285 7.19 7.55 -18.92
CA GLU A 285 7.24 8.94 -19.38
C GLU A 285 8.65 9.50 -19.21
N SER A 286 8.98 10.55 -19.97
CA SER A 286 10.22 11.31 -19.76
C SER A 286 10.01 12.40 -18.72
N PHE A 287 11.08 12.72 -17.97
CA PHE A 287 11.09 13.84 -17.04
C PHE A 287 11.17 15.16 -17.80
N TYR A 288 10.31 16.13 -17.47
CA TYR A 288 10.26 17.46 -18.08
C TYR A 288 10.23 18.55 -17.00
N ASP A 289 10.98 19.63 -17.21
CA ASP A 289 11.18 20.66 -16.18
C ASP A 289 9.90 21.46 -15.85
N GLN A 290 9.02 21.68 -16.84
CA GLN A 290 7.84 22.54 -16.68
C GLN A 290 6.85 22.04 -15.63
N ILE A 291 6.76 20.72 -15.44
CA ILE A 291 5.82 20.14 -14.48
C ILE A 291 6.28 20.34 -13.03
N VAL A 292 7.57 20.53 -12.79
CA VAL A 292 8.13 20.66 -11.43
C VAL A 292 7.59 21.89 -10.72
N GLU A 293 7.64 23.04 -11.40
CA GLU A 293 7.13 24.29 -10.85
C GLU A 293 5.62 24.24 -10.61
N GLN A 294 4.87 23.79 -11.62
CA GLN A 294 3.42 23.68 -11.54
C GLN A 294 3.00 22.77 -10.37
N SER A 295 3.72 21.65 -10.19
CA SER A 295 3.48 20.72 -9.10
C SER A 295 3.69 21.35 -7.73
N LEU A 296 4.81 22.06 -7.55
CA LEU A 296 5.13 22.76 -6.29
C LEU A 296 4.11 23.85 -5.93
N LEU A 297 3.66 24.61 -6.93
CA LEU A 297 2.66 25.68 -6.75
C LEU A 297 1.27 25.10 -6.49
N GLN A 298 0.85 24.08 -7.23
CA GLN A 298 -0.43 23.40 -7.06
C GLN A 298 -0.56 22.80 -5.66
N GLU A 299 0.49 22.13 -5.18
CA GLU A 299 0.52 21.55 -3.83
C GLU A 299 0.78 22.60 -2.73
N SER A 300 0.92 23.88 -3.10
CA SER A 300 1.13 24.99 -2.14
C SER A 300 2.32 24.75 -1.21
N LEU A 301 3.44 24.22 -1.75
CA LEU A 301 4.66 23.94 -0.99
C LEU A 301 5.71 25.04 -1.07
N VAL A 302 5.58 25.94 -2.04
CA VAL A 302 6.49 27.08 -2.24
C VAL A 302 5.71 28.36 -2.55
N VAL A 303 6.40 29.49 -2.43
CA VAL A 303 5.96 30.77 -2.98
C VAL A 303 7.01 31.24 -3.99
N GLU A 304 6.56 31.69 -5.16
CA GLU A 304 7.43 32.34 -6.15
C GLU A 304 7.73 33.77 -5.67
N THR A 305 9.01 34.11 -5.51
CA THR A 305 9.39 35.42 -4.97
C THR A 305 9.85 36.42 -6.01
N SER A 306 10.52 35.95 -7.06
CA SER A 306 11.11 36.82 -8.08
C SER A 306 11.55 36.03 -9.32
N LYS A 307 11.48 36.70 -10.48
CA LYS A 307 12.16 36.29 -11.71
C LYS A 307 13.36 37.21 -11.90
N LEU A 308 14.54 36.66 -12.15
CA LEU A 308 15.68 37.48 -12.57
C LEU A 308 15.44 37.94 -14.02
N ASP A 309 15.28 39.25 -14.23
CA ASP A 309 14.93 39.84 -15.54
C ASP A 309 15.90 39.46 -16.66
N LEU A 310 17.19 39.23 -16.33
CA LEU A 310 18.24 38.94 -17.32
C LEU A 310 18.33 37.47 -17.72
N THR A 311 18.01 36.54 -16.83
CA THR A 311 18.16 35.09 -17.07
C THR A 311 16.84 34.36 -17.21
N GLY A 312 15.73 34.97 -16.75
CA GLY A 312 14.45 34.28 -16.61
C GLY A 312 14.43 33.22 -15.51
N GLU A 313 15.52 33.08 -14.73
CA GLU A 313 15.62 32.12 -13.63
C GLU A 313 14.61 32.47 -12.53
N ARG A 314 13.88 31.46 -12.06
CA ARG A 314 12.88 31.60 -11.00
C ARG A 314 13.47 31.16 -9.68
N PHE A 315 13.17 31.94 -8.63
CA PHE A 315 13.54 31.61 -7.26
C PHE A 315 12.30 31.23 -6.47
N LEU A 316 12.41 30.11 -5.77
CA LEU A 316 11.36 29.57 -4.93
C LEU A 316 11.75 29.66 -3.46
N VAL A 317 10.79 30.00 -2.62
CA VAL A 317 10.93 29.98 -1.16
C VAL A 317 10.04 28.86 -0.60
N PRO A 318 10.59 27.94 0.21
CA PRO A 318 9.80 26.87 0.82
C PRO A 318 8.82 27.43 1.83
N ILE A 319 7.58 26.91 1.81
CA ILE A 319 6.60 27.16 2.86
C ILE A 319 6.99 26.33 4.08
N SER A 320 7.02 26.95 5.27
CA SER A 320 7.35 26.21 6.50
C SER A 320 6.31 25.11 6.78
N LEU A 321 6.75 24.02 7.41
CA LEU A 321 5.85 22.92 7.81
C LEU A 321 4.68 23.40 8.67
N ALA A 322 4.92 24.36 9.59
CA ALA A 322 3.87 24.93 10.44
C ALA A 322 2.77 25.65 9.63
N ASP A 323 3.15 26.44 8.62
CA ASP A 323 2.20 27.12 7.74
C ASP A 323 1.46 26.11 6.86
N PHE A 324 2.16 25.13 6.28
CA PHE A 324 1.54 24.05 5.50
C PHE A 324 0.47 23.30 6.31
N CYS A 325 0.80 22.83 7.52
CA CYS A 325 -0.16 22.16 8.41
C CYS A 325 -1.37 23.05 8.71
N SER A 326 -1.15 24.34 9.02
CA SER A 326 -2.23 25.29 9.28
C SER A 326 -3.20 25.44 8.11
N ARG A 327 -2.68 25.45 6.87
CA ARG A 327 -3.50 25.51 5.64
C ARG A 327 -4.30 24.22 5.44
N CYS A 328 -3.66 23.06 5.63
CA CYS A 328 -4.32 21.75 5.53
C CYS A 328 -5.46 21.61 6.54
N ASP A 329 -5.24 22.03 7.80
CA ASP A 329 -6.28 22.02 8.82
C ASP A 329 -7.48 22.91 8.46
N ARG A 330 -7.24 24.11 7.92
CA ARG A 330 -8.33 24.97 7.44
C ARG A 330 -9.11 24.32 6.31
N ARG A 331 -8.41 23.69 5.35
CA ARG A 331 -9.03 22.97 4.23
C ARG A 331 -9.88 21.80 4.72
N ARG A 332 -9.35 20.99 5.65
CA ARG A 332 -10.08 19.89 6.29
C ARG A 332 -11.36 20.37 6.98
N LYS A 333 -11.25 21.38 7.86
CA LYS A 333 -12.40 21.97 8.56
C LYS A 333 -13.47 22.52 7.60
N ALA A 334 -13.05 23.09 6.47
CA ALA A 334 -13.98 23.57 5.44
C ALA A 334 -14.76 22.42 4.77
N ILE A 335 -14.10 21.30 4.49
CA ILE A 335 -14.74 20.09 3.91
C ILE A 335 -15.70 19.45 4.93
N GLU A 336 -15.30 19.36 6.20
CA GLU A 336 -16.16 18.87 7.29
C GLU A 336 -17.43 19.72 7.42
N GLY A 337 -17.28 21.05 7.42
CA GLY A 337 -18.41 21.97 7.44
C GLY A 337 -19.31 21.87 6.20
N ALA A 338 -18.78 21.46 5.04
CA ALA A 338 -19.59 21.20 3.85
C ALA A 338 -20.40 19.90 3.97
N HIS A 339 -19.81 18.83 4.50
CA HIS A 339 -20.52 17.56 4.76
C HIS A 339 -21.67 17.76 5.76
N GLN A 340 -21.42 18.48 6.85
CA GLN A 340 -22.44 18.76 7.88
C GLN A 340 -23.64 19.56 7.36
N ARG A 341 -23.49 20.29 6.25
CA ARG A 341 -24.60 21.01 5.61
C ARG A 341 -25.37 20.16 4.59
N GLY A 342 -24.78 19.06 4.13
CA GLY A 342 -25.35 18.19 3.09
C GLY A 342 -26.07 16.95 3.65
N SER A 343 -25.71 16.51 4.86
CA SER A 343 -26.45 15.51 5.65
C SER A 343 -27.60 16.16 6.42
#